data_AF-A0AA88VB03-F1
#
_entry.id   AF-A0AA88VB03-F1
#
_cell.length_a   1.000
_cell.length_b   1.000
_cell.length_c   1.000
_cell.angle_alpha   90.00
_cell.angle_beta   90.00
_cell.angle_gamma   90.00
#
_symmetry.space_group_name_H-M   'P 1'
#
loop_
_entity.id
_entity.type
_entity.pdbx_description
1 polymer ?
#
loop_
_entity_poly.entity_id
_entity_poly.type
_entity_poly.pdbx_seq_one_letter_code
_entity_poly.pdbx_strand_id
1 'polypeptide(L)'
;MERETSQLCKFYANKRRGDCALVHSDSNYGENIFWGKGNGWKPADAVAAWAAQEAYYNYKSNTCMAGKDCLHYTQVVWRSTESVGCAKIKCGNGDAYVVCEYYPHGLDAVMVLRAP
;
A
#
# COMPACT_ATOMS: atom_id res chain seq x y z
N MET A 1 -6.62 -11.29 13.80
CA MET A 1 -5.88 -10.92 12.57
C MET A 1 -6.70 -10.05 11.63
N GLU A 2 -7.47 -10.53 10.63
CA GLU A 2 -8.11 -9.64 9.62
C GLU A 2 -8.99 -8.51 10.20
N ARG A 3 -9.68 -8.78 11.31
CA ARG A 3 -10.48 -7.77 12.04
C ARG A 3 -9.60 -6.69 12.69
N GLU A 4 -8.42 -7.04 13.17
CA GLU A 4 -7.44 -6.11 13.75
C GLU A 4 -6.80 -5.28 12.63
N THR A 5 -6.37 -5.92 11.54
CA THR A 5 -5.80 -5.26 10.35
C THR A 5 -6.78 -4.24 9.76
N SER A 6 -8.06 -4.61 9.68
CA SER A 6 -9.12 -3.70 9.20
C SER A 6 -9.41 -2.53 10.16
N GLN A 7 -9.30 -2.73 11.47
CA GLN A 7 -9.46 -1.65 12.45
C GLN A 7 -8.29 -0.68 12.41
N LEU A 8 -7.06 -1.20 12.27
CA LEU A 8 -5.85 -0.39 12.09
C LEU A 8 -5.95 0.48 10.83
N CYS A 9 -6.34 -0.10 9.69
CA CYS A 9 -6.55 0.65 8.44
C CYS A 9 -7.54 1.80 8.63
N LYS A 10 -8.67 1.54 9.30
CA LYS A 10 -9.69 2.58 9.56
C LYS A 10 -9.14 3.68 10.44
N PHE A 11 -8.42 3.33 11.51
CA PHE A 11 -7.79 4.30 12.40
C PHE A 11 -6.79 5.17 11.64
N TYR A 12 -5.89 4.54 10.88
CA TYR A 12 -4.84 5.25 10.18
C TYR A 12 -5.36 6.11 9.03
N ALA A 13 -6.28 5.57 8.21
CA ALA A 13 -6.96 6.35 7.17
C ALA A 13 -7.60 7.61 7.74
N ASN A 14 -8.26 7.53 8.90
CA ASN A 14 -8.87 8.68 9.55
C ASN A 14 -7.86 9.73 10.03
N LYS A 15 -6.62 9.35 10.41
CA LYS A 15 -5.55 10.32 10.71
C LYS A 15 -5.18 11.15 9.48
N ARG A 16 -5.27 10.58 8.28
CA ARG A 16 -5.01 11.26 6.99
C ARG A 16 -6.21 12.00 6.42
N ARG A 17 -7.34 12.05 7.13
CA ARG A 17 -8.55 12.72 6.64
C ARG A 17 -8.35 14.21 6.35
N GLY A 18 -7.46 14.88 7.09
CA GLY A 18 -7.19 16.31 6.92
C GLY A 18 -6.38 16.64 5.67
N ASP A 19 -5.38 15.82 5.34
CA ASP A 19 -4.34 16.13 4.34
C ASP A 19 -4.33 15.18 3.12
N CYS A 20 -4.94 14.00 3.22
CA CYS A 20 -4.72 12.85 2.34
C CYS A 20 -3.24 12.53 2.05
N ALA A 21 -2.31 12.87 2.95
CA ALA A 21 -0.90 12.74 2.61
C ALA A 21 -0.51 11.27 2.42
N LEU A 22 0.26 10.97 1.37
CA LEU A 22 0.83 9.66 1.12
C LEU A 22 2.04 9.43 2.05
N VAL A 23 1.76 9.21 3.32
CA VAL A 23 2.76 8.98 4.36
C VAL A 23 2.44 7.66 5.03
N HIS A 24 3.45 6.80 5.19
CA HIS A 24 3.27 5.51 5.83
C HIS A 24 3.00 5.61 7.33
N SER A 25 2.28 4.64 7.89
CA SER A 25 2.12 4.52 9.35
C SER A 25 3.38 3.98 10.03
N ASP A 26 3.48 4.17 11.35
CA ASP A 26 4.53 3.56 12.18
C ASP A 26 4.16 2.12 12.62
N SER A 27 3.30 1.44 11.85
CA SER A 27 2.84 0.09 12.19
C SER A 27 3.89 -0.97 11.81
N ASN A 28 3.80 -2.15 12.41
CA ASN A 28 4.63 -3.31 12.04
C ASN A 28 3.97 -4.18 10.95
N TYR A 29 3.07 -3.60 10.17
CA TYR A 29 2.41 -4.26 9.05
C TYR A 29 3.03 -3.77 7.73
N GLY A 30 2.92 -4.57 6.67
CA GLY A 30 3.23 -4.07 5.34
C GLY A 30 2.13 -3.10 4.95
N GLU A 31 2.42 -2.03 4.24
CA GLU A 31 1.42 -0.99 3.97
C GLU A 31 1.47 -0.51 2.52
N ASN A 32 0.31 -0.50 1.86
CA ASN A 32 0.12 0.21 0.59
C ASN A 32 -0.86 1.36 0.78
N ILE A 33 -0.51 2.51 0.23
CA ILE A 33 -1.33 3.74 0.30
C ILE A 33 -1.63 4.28 -1.09
N PHE A 34 -2.79 4.89 -1.22
CA PHE A 34 -3.28 5.42 -2.49
C PHE A 34 -4.05 6.72 -2.26
N TRP A 35 -3.84 7.68 -3.15
CA TRP A 35 -4.60 8.92 -3.24
C TRP A 35 -5.18 9.03 -4.65
N GLY A 36 -6.43 9.47 -4.73
CA GLY A 36 -7.07 9.75 -5.99
C GLY A 36 -7.94 11.00 -5.89
N LYS A 37 -7.87 11.84 -6.92
CA LYS A 37 -8.68 13.06 -7.02
C LYS A 37 -10.18 12.72 -7.01
N GLY A 38 -10.94 13.39 -6.14
CA GLY A 38 -12.35 13.12 -5.88
C GLY A 38 -12.61 11.78 -5.18
N ASN A 39 -13.84 11.56 -4.72
CA ASN A 39 -14.19 10.35 -3.95
C ASN A 39 -14.66 9.15 -4.82
N GLY A 40 -14.53 9.25 -6.14
CA GLY A 40 -15.04 8.25 -7.10
C GLY A 40 -14.25 6.93 -7.12
N TRP A 41 -13.01 6.93 -6.66
CA TRP A 41 -12.12 5.79 -6.67
C TRP A 41 -12.63 4.64 -5.80
N LYS A 42 -12.71 3.44 -6.35
CA LYS A 42 -13.06 2.22 -5.62
C LYS A 42 -11.78 1.60 -5.03
N PRO A 43 -11.88 0.82 -3.93
CA PRO A 43 -10.74 0.06 -3.43
C PRO A 43 -10.07 -0.82 -4.50
N ALA A 44 -10.86 -1.40 -5.41
CA ALA A 44 -10.34 -2.20 -6.52
C ALA A 44 -9.45 -1.38 -7.50
N ASP A 45 -9.74 -0.09 -7.68
CA ASP A 45 -8.94 0.78 -8.55
C ASP A 45 -7.56 1.06 -7.94
N ALA A 46 -7.49 1.21 -6.62
CA ALA A 46 -6.22 1.35 -5.89
C ALA A 46 -5.37 0.07 -6.01
N VAL A 47 -6.00 -1.10 -5.82
CA VAL A 47 -5.31 -2.39 -5.98
C VAL A 47 -4.84 -2.58 -7.42
N ALA A 48 -5.65 -2.21 -8.41
CA ALA A 48 -5.26 -2.26 -9.82
C ALA A 48 -4.07 -1.34 -10.12
N ALA A 49 -4.02 -0.14 -9.54
CA ALA A 49 -2.90 0.79 -9.69
C ALA A 49 -1.61 0.23 -9.08
N TRP A 50 -1.68 -0.39 -7.90
CA TRP A 50 -0.54 -1.07 -7.29
C TRP A 50 -0.08 -2.27 -8.12
N ALA A 51 -1.02 -3.10 -8.59
CA ALA A 51 -0.73 -4.25 -9.44
C ALA A 51 -0.07 -3.85 -10.76
N ALA A 52 -0.48 -2.73 -11.37
CA ALA A 52 0.09 -2.24 -12.62
C ALA A 52 1.59 -1.90 -12.53
N GLN A 53 2.16 -1.74 -11.33
CA GLN A 53 3.61 -1.57 -11.17
C GLN A 53 4.40 -2.86 -11.48
N GLU A 54 3.73 -3.99 -11.72
CA GLU A 54 4.33 -5.20 -12.32
C GLU A 54 5.16 -4.88 -13.57
N ALA A 55 4.69 -3.93 -14.39
CA ALA A 55 5.40 -3.47 -15.58
C ALA A 55 6.79 -2.89 -15.30
N TYR A 56 7.07 -2.53 -14.03
CA TYR A 56 8.36 -2.02 -13.57
C TYR A 56 9.16 -3.04 -12.78
N TYR A 57 8.63 -4.25 -12.57
CA TYR A 57 9.31 -5.30 -11.83
C TYR A 57 10.11 -6.22 -12.76
N ASN A 58 11.40 -6.40 -12.46
CA ASN A 58 12.23 -7.37 -13.16
C ASN A 58 12.34 -8.66 -12.35
N TYR A 59 11.61 -9.69 -12.78
CA TYR A 59 11.64 -11.01 -12.13
C TYR A 59 13.00 -11.71 -12.16
N LYS A 60 13.86 -11.42 -13.17
CA LYS A 60 15.18 -12.05 -13.26
C LYS A 60 16.13 -11.52 -12.20
N SER A 61 16.11 -10.20 -11.98
CA SER A 61 16.96 -9.54 -10.97
C SER A 61 16.29 -9.39 -9.62
N ASN A 62 14.98 -9.64 -9.53
CA ASN A 62 14.18 -9.45 -8.33
C ASN A 62 14.24 -7.98 -7.82
N THR A 63 14.19 -7.02 -8.75
CA THR A 63 14.33 -5.58 -8.44
C THR A 63 13.36 -4.75 -9.28
N CYS A 64 13.07 -3.52 -8.82
CA CYS A 64 12.43 -2.53 -9.67
C CYS A 64 13.40 -2.05 -10.78
N MET A 65 12.84 -1.70 -11.93
CA MET A 65 13.57 -0.98 -12.98
C MET A 65 14.15 0.32 -12.43
N ALA A 66 15.34 0.70 -12.90
CA ALA A 66 16.00 1.93 -12.46
C ALA A 66 15.10 3.16 -12.64
N GLY A 67 14.94 3.95 -11.57
CA GLY A 67 14.09 5.14 -11.56
C GLY A 67 12.58 4.87 -11.59
N LYS A 68 12.15 3.63 -11.37
CA LYS A 68 10.74 3.23 -11.25
C LYS A 68 10.48 2.62 -9.88
N ASP A 69 9.24 2.77 -9.44
CA ASP A 69 8.75 2.16 -8.20
C ASP A 69 7.83 0.97 -8.53
N CYS A 70 8.07 -0.12 -7.84
CA CYS A 70 7.33 -1.37 -7.92
C CYS A 70 7.01 -1.95 -6.54
N LEU A 71 7.25 -1.19 -5.47
CA LEU A 71 7.15 -1.69 -4.10
C LEU A 71 5.71 -2.04 -3.73
N HIS A 72 4.72 -1.26 -4.19
CA HIS A 72 3.32 -1.61 -3.97
C HIS A 72 2.95 -2.93 -4.65
N TYR A 73 3.44 -3.17 -5.88
CA TYR A 73 3.25 -4.46 -6.56
C TYR A 73 3.84 -5.60 -5.75
N THR A 74 5.10 -5.47 -5.30
CA THR A 74 5.75 -6.53 -4.52
C THR A 74 5.00 -6.85 -3.23
N GLN A 75 4.41 -5.86 -2.57
CA GLN A 75 3.57 -6.08 -1.40
C GLN A 75 2.25 -6.79 -1.74
N VAL A 76 1.62 -6.46 -2.88
CA VAL A 76 0.37 -7.12 -3.33
C VAL A 76 0.58 -8.61 -3.58
N VAL A 77 1.72 -8.99 -4.17
CA VAL A 77 2.02 -10.40 -4.52
C VAL A 77 2.94 -11.10 -3.51
N TRP A 78 3.11 -10.53 -2.31
CA TRP A 78 4.06 -11.05 -1.34
C TRP A 78 3.63 -12.42 -0.82
N ARG A 79 4.44 -13.45 -1.12
CA ARG A 79 4.10 -14.86 -0.86
C ARG A 79 3.74 -15.16 0.59
N SER A 80 4.45 -14.53 1.53
CA SER A 80 4.31 -14.84 2.96
C SER A 80 3.19 -14.06 3.65
N THR A 81 2.52 -13.13 2.96
CA THR A 81 1.39 -12.42 3.53
C THR A 81 0.19 -13.36 3.64
N GLU A 82 -0.39 -13.43 4.82
CA GLU A 82 -1.51 -14.34 5.13
C GLU A 82 -2.84 -13.59 5.27
N SER A 83 -2.79 -12.30 5.59
CA SER A 83 -3.99 -11.48 5.81
C SER A 83 -3.79 -10.06 5.32
N VAL A 84 -4.88 -9.47 4.84
CA VAL A 84 -4.94 -8.08 4.41
C VAL A 84 -6.18 -7.41 4.99
N GLY A 85 -6.01 -6.21 5.54
CA GLY A 85 -7.09 -5.30 5.87
C GLY A 85 -6.99 -4.05 5.00
N CYS A 86 -8.10 -3.40 4.69
CA CYS A 86 -8.08 -2.14 3.94
C CYS A 86 -9.14 -1.16 4.47
N ALA A 87 -8.89 0.14 4.27
CA ALA A 87 -9.86 1.19 4.49
C ALA A 87 -9.79 2.26 3.40
N LYS A 88 -10.97 2.73 2.97
CA LYS A 88 -11.12 3.92 2.14
C LYS A 88 -11.80 5.02 2.97
N ILE A 89 -11.31 6.25 2.85
CA ILE A 89 -12.00 7.43 3.35
C ILE A 89 -12.12 8.50 2.25
N LYS A 90 -13.04 9.44 2.48
CA LYS A 90 -13.07 10.73 1.81
C LYS A 90 -12.36 11.75 2.69
N CYS A 91 -11.33 12.42 2.18
CA CYS A 91 -10.65 13.49 2.91
C CYS A 91 -11.46 14.79 2.92
N GLY A 92 -11.01 15.76 3.72
CA GLY A 92 -11.64 17.08 3.83
C GLY A 92 -11.72 17.84 2.51
N ASN A 93 -10.73 17.67 1.64
CA ASN A 93 -10.70 18.28 0.29
C ASN A 93 -11.59 17.56 -0.74
N GLY A 94 -12.22 16.45 -0.36
CA GLY A 94 -13.12 15.68 -1.21
C GLY A 94 -12.49 14.51 -1.98
N ASP A 95 -11.18 14.31 -1.87
CA ASP A 95 -10.44 13.23 -2.50
C ASP A 95 -10.60 11.89 -1.78
N ALA A 96 -10.22 10.82 -2.46
CA ALA A 96 -10.16 9.47 -1.91
C ALA A 96 -8.76 9.17 -1.36
N TYR A 97 -8.72 8.61 -0.16
CA TYR A 97 -7.53 7.99 0.41
C TYR A 97 -7.83 6.52 0.71
N VAL A 98 -6.94 5.62 0.29
CA VAL A 98 -7.03 4.19 0.56
C VAL A 98 -5.73 3.74 1.21
N VAL A 99 -5.86 2.92 2.25
CA VAL A 99 -4.74 2.20 2.87
C VAL A 99 -5.09 0.73 2.98
N CYS A 100 -4.13 -0.14 2.71
CA CYS A 100 -4.19 -1.56 3.01
C CYS A 100 -2.96 -1.96 3.85
N GLU A 101 -3.21 -2.75 4.88
CA GLU A 101 -2.22 -3.28 5.82
C GLU A 101 -2.13 -4.79 5.64
N TYR A 102 -0.92 -5.35 5.63
CA TYR A 102 -0.60 -6.73 5.27
C TYR A 102 0.15 -7.42 6.41
N TYR A 103 -0.27 -8.64 6.79
CA TYR A 103 0.40 -9.44 7.82
C TYR A 103 0.53 -10.92 7.43
N PRO A 104 1.70 -11.54 7.66
CA PRO A 104 3.01 -10.89 7.91
C PRO A 104 3.35 -9.86 6.82
N HIS A 105 4.12 -8.83 7.19
CA HIS A 105 4.48 -7.77 6.27
C HIS A 105 5.31 -8.31 5.11
N GLY A 106 5.11 -7.74 3.93
CA GLY A 106 6.10 -7.83 2.88
C GLY A 106 7.29 -6.96 3.21
N LEU A 107 8.47 -7.32 2.71
CA LEU A 107 9.72 -6.59 2.93
C LEU A 107 10.18 -6.60 4.41
N ASP A 108 10.78 -7.71 4.85
CA ASP A 108 11.86 -7.57 5.83
C ASP A 108 12.91 -6.61 5.24
N ALA A 109 13.51 -5.78 6.10
CA ALA A 109 14.47 -4.70 5.81
C ALA A 109 15.69 -5.05 4.90
N VAL A 110 15.74 -6.25 4.33
CA VAL A 110 16.83 -6.81 3.53
C VAL A 110 16.83 -6.33 2.07
N MET A 111 15.71 -5.89 1.48
CA MET A 111 15.70 -5.40 0.09
C MET A 111 16.09 -3.93 -0.08
N VAL A 112 15.94 -3.09 0.95
CA VAL A 112 16.42 -1.69 0.91
C VAL A 112 17.95 -1.62 0.94
N LEU A 113 18.62 -2.69 1.40
CA LEU A 113 20.08 -2.75 1.58
C LEU A 113 20.82 -3.51 0.45
N ARG A 114 20.15 -3.88 -0.65
CA ARG A 114 20.78 -4.57 -1.79
C ARG A 114 20.43 -3.98 -3.16
N ALA A 115 20.19 -2.68 -3.22
CA ALA A 115 20.51 -1.96 -4.44
C ALA A 115 22.04 -1.74 -4.48
N PRO A 116 22.77 -2.17 -5.53
CA PRO A 116 24.13 -1.72 -5.74
C PRO A 116 24.20 -0.21 -5.97
#